data_AF-A0A8E1WJW1-F1
#
_entry.id   AF-A0A8E1WJW1-F1
#
_cell.length_a   1.000
_cell.length_b   1.000
_cell.length_c   1.000
_cell.angle_alpha   90.00
_cell.angle_beta   90.00
_cell.angle_gamma   90.00
#
_symmetry.space_group_name_H-M   'P 1'
#
loop_
_entity.id
_entity.type
_entity.pdbx_description
1 polymer ?
#
loop_
_entity_poly.entity_id
_entity_poly.type
_entity_poly.pdbx_seq_one_letter_code
_entity_poly.pdbx_strand_id
1 'polypeptide(L)'
;MRAAAIAVAAAGFGIAALLVTIGGQRLAAIEAPEIDVIDESDIPEMLPPEEGSTSAVAPETPDAEPASRPVAPEDIAPPPLEQGDLVRAAPRPPLSELSLALPPKPKMPDDWDGTMLFQPVASAAGLIKAKGFSVALSGVTAVDASESCTYEGKEWNCGTRARTAFRGFLRSRAVVCDVPPDSERGLIVARCRIGKQDVGEWLVANGWAKADVGGPYAEAGQKAEADKKGIYGPAPTRIEMTLTPSGTSLPEVEAPPSEPAETLVQ
;
A
#
# COMPACT_ATOMS: atom_id res chain seq x y z
N MET A 1 28.02 -37.32 31.32
CA MET A 1 27.39 -36.66 30.14
C MET A 1 26.42 -35.52 30.48
N ARG A 2 25.81 -35.46 31.68
CA ARG A 2 24.86 -34.38 32.06
C ARG A 2 25.50 -33.02 32.36
N ALA A 3 26.75 -32.98 32.82
CA ALA A 3 27.45 -31.71 33.13
C ALA A 3 27.81 -30.89 31.87
N ALA A 4 28.08 -31.55 30.74
CA ALA A 4 28.43 -30.88 29.49
C ALA A 4 27.22 -30.15 28.84
N ALA A 5 26.00 -30.69 29.02
CA ALA A 5 24.78 -30.09 28.46
C ALA A 5 24.39 -28.77 29.16
N ILE A 6 24.66 -28.66 30.46
CA ILE A 6 24.33 -27.46 31.26
C ILE A 6 25.27 -26.30 30.90
N ALA A 7 26.55 -26.59 30.61
CA ALA A 7 27.52 -25.59 30.19
C ALA A 7 27.18 -24.97 28.82
N VAL A 8 26.63 -25.75 27.88
CA VAL A 8 26.23 -25.26 26.55
C VAL A 8 25.00 -24.36 26.62
N ALA A 9 24.03 -24.66 27.49
CA ALA A 9 22.83 -23.84 27.68
C ALA A 9 23.15 -22.46 28.31
N ALA A 10 24.07 -22.42 29.28
CA ALA A 10 24.51 -21.16 29.89
C ALA A 10 25.28 -20.26 28.91
N ALA A 11 26.11 -20.85 28.05
CA ALA A 11 26.83 -20.11 27.00
C ALA A 11 25.86 -19.53 25.95
N GLY A 12 24.81 -20.27 25.57
CA GLY A 12 23.80 -19.80 24.62
C GLY A 12 23.00 -18.60 25.15
N PHE A 13 22.61 -18.61 26.42
CA PHE A 13 21.92 -17.48 27.05
C PHE A 13 22.84 -16.27 27.21
N GLY A 14 24.12 -16.49 27.52
CA GLY A 14 25.12 -15.41 27.56
C GLY A 14 25.31 -14.72 26.22
N ILE A 15 25.37 -15.48 25.12
CA ILE A 15 25.51 -14.93 23.77
C ILE A 15 24.22 -14.19 23.33
N ALA A 16 23.05 -14.72 23.65
CA ALA A 16 21.78 -14.04 23.36
C ALA A 16 21.64 -12.73 24.16
N ALA A 17 22.01 -12.72 25.44
CA ALA A 17 22.02 -11.51 26.26
C ALA A 17 23.02 -10.47 25.75
N LEU A 18 24.22 -10.91 25.31
CA LEU A 18 25.23 -10.02 24.72
C LEU A 18 24.78 -9.44 23.37
N LEU A 19 24.07 -10.21 22.54
CA LEU A 19 23.53 -9.71 21.27
C LEU A 19 22.38 -8.72 21.49
N VAL A 20 21.55 -8.90 22.53
CA VAL A 20 20.50 -7.94 22.90
C VAL A 20 21.10 -6.64 23.45
N THR A 21 22.18 -6.68 24.23
CA THR A 21 22.83 -5.46 24.73
C THR A 21 23.56 -4.70 23.63
N ILE A 22 24.25 -5.39 22.70
CA ILE A 22 24.90 -4.75 21.54
C ILE A 22 23.86 -4.19 20.55
N GLY A 23 22.72 -4.86 20.36
CA GLY A 23 21.60 -4.35 19.55
C GLY A 23 20.88 -3.16 20.19
N GLY A 24 20.71 -3.16 21.51
CA GLY A 24 20.07 -2.07 22.25
C GLY A 24 20.87 -0.77 22.24
N GLN A 25 22.21 -0.83 22.28
CA GLN A 25 23.07 0.35 22.20
C GLN A 25 23.08 1.01 20.80
N ARG A 26 22.63 0.33 19.75
CA ARG A 26 22.47 0.92 18.41
C ARG A 26 21.18 1.72 18.25
N LEU A 27 20.19 1.54 19.13
CA LEU A 27 18.94 2.32 19.14
C LEU A 27 19.03 3.58 20.02
N ALA A 28 19.99 3.65 20.95
CA ALA A 28 20.21 4.84 21.78
C ALA A 28 21.01 5.97 21.08
N ALA A 29 21.51 5.72 19.86
CA ALA A 29 22.27 6.68 19.06
C ALA A 29 21.47 7.24 17.86
N ILE A 30 20.16 6.98 17.81
CA ILE A 30 19.27 7.77 16.96
C ILE A 30 18.85 8.97 17.81
N GLU A 31 19.67 10.02 17.70
CA GLU A 31 19.27 11.37 18.04
C GLU A 31 17.88 11.59 17.44
N ALA A 32 16.88 11.81 18.30
CA ALA A 32 15.57 12.21 17.83
C ALA A 32 15.78 13.42 16.91
N PRO A 33 15.19 13.48 15.71
CA PRO A 33 15.23 14.72 14.96
C PRO A 33 14.60 15.78 15.87
N GLU A 34 15.41 16.74 16.29
CA GLU A 34 14.94 17.98 16.88
C GLU A 34 13.98 18.55 15.84
N ILE A 35 12.69 18.54 16.17
CA ILE A 35 11.69 19.20 15.36
C ILE A 35 12.07 20.67 15.50
N ASP A 36 12.70 21.24 14.47
CA ASP A 36 12.84 22.68 14.32
C ASP A 36 11.42 23.27 14.36
N VAL A 37 11.02 23.69 15.55
CA VAL A 37 9.87 24.56 15.73
C VAL A 37 10.30 25.84 15.06
N ILE A 38 9.70 26.10 13.90
CA ILE A 38 9.87 27.35 13.16
C ILE A 38 9.60 28.49 14.14
N ASP A 39 10.64 29.27 14.45
CA ASP A 39 10.52 30.48 15.26
C ASP A 39 9.65 31.48 14.49
N GLU A 40 8.60 31.99 15.13
CA GLU A 40 7.65 32.95 14.54
C GLU A 40 8.37 34.21 14.01
N SER A 41 9.59 34.48 14.48
CA SER A 41 10.41 35.61 14.02
C SER A 41 11.19 35.40 12.71
N ASP A 42 11.20 34.17 12.15
CA ASP A 42 11.80 33.85 10.84
C ASP A 42 10.78 33.84 9.69
N ILE A 43 9.51 34.13 9.97
CA ILE A 43 8.48 34.31 8.95
C ILE A 43 8.66 35.70 8.33
N PRO A 44 9.01 35.82 7.03
CA PRO A 44 9.12 37.13 6.40
C PRO A 44 7.79 37.87 6.53
N GLU A 45 7.89 39.09 7.08
CA GLU A 45 6.78 39.99 7.33
C GLU A 45 5.90 40.10 6.08
N MET A 46 4.63 39.81 6.30
CA MET A 46 3.54 39.86 5.33
C MET A 46 3.74 40.96 4.29
N LEU A 47 3.76 40.55 3.03
CA LEU A 47 3.32 41.42 1.93
C LEU A 47 1.98 42.07 2.35
N PRO A 48 1.77 43.36 2.03
CA PRO A 48 0.60 44.10 2.45
C PRO A 48 -0.69 43.37 2.04
N PRO A 49 -1.80 43.60 2.78
CA PRO A 49 -3.04 42.87 2.57
C PRO A 49 -3.50 43.04 1.13
N GLU A 50 -3.64 41.92 0.42
CA GLU A 50 -4.53 41.83 -0.73
C GLU A 50 -5.95 41.98 -0.17
N GLU A 51 -6.34 43.23 0.02
CA GLU A 51 -7.73 43.60 0.20
C GLU A 51 -8.52 42.95 -0.94
N GLY A 52 -9.51 42.16 -0.56
CA GLY A 52 -10.49 41.64 -1.49
C GLY A 52 -11.12 42.80 -2.25
N SER A 53 -10.68 43.01 -3.48
CA SER A 53 -11.43 43.73 -4.49
C SER A 53 -11.83 42.74 -5.56
N THR A 54 -12.90 42.01 -5.26
CA THR A 54 -13.84 41.56 -6.29
C THR A 54 -14.60 42.77 -6.81
N SER A 55 -13.90 43.77 -7.35
CA SER A 55 -14.53 44.73 -8.26
C SER A 55 -14.41 44.15 -9.64
N ALA A 56 -15.54 43.71 -10.17
CA ALA A 56 -15.74 43.62 -11.60
C ALA A 56 -15.26 44.96 -12.20
N VAL A 57 -14.22 44.90 -13.03
CA VAL A 57 -13.85 46.04 -13.87
C VAL A 57 -15.03 46.26 -14.81
N ALA A 58 -15.86 47.26 -14.48
CA ALA A 58 -16.73 47.87 -15.47
C ALA A 58 -15.82 48.38 -16.60
N PRO A 59 -16.13 48.11 -17.87
CA PRO A 59 -15.33 48.63 -18.96
C PRO A 59 -15.40 50.15 -18.93
N GLU A 60 -14.32 50.81 -18.51
CA GLU A 60 -14.11 52.22 -18.79
C GLU A 60 -13.92 52.33 -20.30
N THR A 61 -14.91 52.90 -20.99
CA THR A 61 -14.77 53.35 -22.37
C THR A 61 -13.63 54.36 -22.44
N PRO A 62 -12.53 54.09 -23.16
CA PRO A 62 -11.60 55.14 -23.53
C PRO A 62 -12.33 56.03 -24.53
N ASP A 63 -12.74 57.21 -24.08
CA ASP A 63 -13.07 58.32 -24.97
C ASP A 63 -11.75 58.81 -25.60
N ALA A 64 -11.34 58.10 -26.65
CA ALA A 64 -10.49 58.55 -27.75
C ALA A 64 -10.16 57.30 -28.55
N GLU A 65 -10.76 57.14 -29.72
CA GLU A 65 -10.23 56.24 -30.74
C GLU A 65 -8.75 56.61 -31.01
N PRO A 66 -7.74 55.79 -30.68
CA PRO A 66 -6.60 55.74 -31.57
C PRO A 66 -7.14 55.04 -32.80
N ALA A 67 -7.60 55.83 -33.78
CA ALA A 67 -7.99 55.34 -35.10
C ALA A 67 -6.99 54.25 -35.49
N SER A 68 -7.45 53.00 -35.54
CA SER A 68 -6.63 51.89 -36.02
C SER A 68 -6.11 52.35 -37.37
N ARG A 69 -4.81 52.67 -37.48
CA ARG A 69 -4.26 53.04 -38.78
C ARG A 69 -4.62 51.89 -39.71
N PRO A 70 -5.38 52.12 -40.78
CA PRO A 70 -5.59 51.07 -41.76
C PRO A 70 -4.19 50.63 -42.17
N VAL A 71 -3.93 49.33 -42.08
CA VAL A 71 -2.72 48.75 -42.68
C VAL A 71 -2.82 49.11 -44.14
N ALA A 72 -2.05 50.12 -44.56
CA ALA A 72 -2.00 50.57 -45.94
C ALA A 72 -1.42 49.40 -46.75
N PRO A 73 -2.24 48.62 -47.49
CA PRO A 73 -1.76 47.42 -48.16
C PRO A 73 -0.78 47.77 -49.28
N GLU A 74 -0.76 49.05 -49.68
CA GLU A 74 -0.07 49.58 -50.85
C GLU A 74 1.32 50.15 -50.48
N ASP A 75 1.56 50.49 -49.20
CA ASP A 75 2.80 51.12 -48.72
C ASP A 75 3.75 50.17 -47.96
N ILE A 76 3.28 48.98 -47.59
CA ILE A 76 4.12 47.93 -47.02
C ILE A 76 4.42 46.93 -48.13
N ALA A 77 5.35 47.30 -49.01
CA ALA A 77 5.93 46.31 -49.92
C ALA A 77 6.62 45.24 -49.05
N PRO A 78 6.25 43.94 -49.16
CA PRO A 78 7.08 42.91 -48.57
C PRO A 78 8.50 43.09 -49.13
N PRO A 79 9.55 43.01 -48.29
CA PRO A 79 10.91 43.13 -48.78
C PRO A 79 11.09 42.13 -49.94
N PRO A 80 11.89 42.46 -50.97
CA PRO A 80 12.19 41.52 -52.05
C PRO A 80 12.68 40.21 -51.41
N LEU A 81 11.83 39.19 -51.42
CA LEU A 81 12.20 37.88 -50.95
C LEU A 81 13.01 37.29 -52.09
N GLU A 82 14.34 37.29 -51.95
CA GLU A 82 15.22 36.53 -52.83
C GLU A 82 14.63 35.12 -52.96
N GLN A 83 14.14 34.77 -54.15
CA GLN A 83 13.57 33.46 -54.46
C GLN A 83 14.72 32.44 -54.58
N GLY A 84 15.50 32.32 -53.51
CA GLY A 84 16.44 31.23 -53.33
C GLY A 84 15.69 29.95 -52.99
N ASP A 85 16.38 28.83 -53.11
CA ASP A 85 15.83 27.53 -52.77
C ASP A 85 15.41 27.49 -51.30
N LEU A 86 14.16 27.10 -51.04
CA LEU A 86 13.63 26.97 -49.69
C LEU A 86 14.41 25.88 -48.94
N VAL A 87 15.24 26.28 -47.99
CA VAL A 87 15.96 25.35 -47.13
C VAL A 87 15.06 24.91 -46.00
N ARG A 88 14.96 23.60 -45.78
CA ARG A 88 14.21 23.05 -44.65
C ARG A 88 14.91 23.43 -43.35
N ALA A 89 14.35 24.41 -42.63
CA ALA A 89 14.78 24.72 -41.28
C ALA A 89 14.52 23.52 -40.35
N ALA A 90 15.48 23.25 -39.47
CA ALA A 90 15.29 22.24 -38.44
C ALA A 90 14.10 22.62 -37.54
N PRO A 91 13.33 21.65 -37.04
CA PRO A 91 12.27 21.92 -36.07
C PRO A 91 12.80 22.70 -34.86
N ARG A 92 12.06 23.72 -34.44
CA ARG A 92 12.37 24.48 -33.22
C ARG A 92 12.45 23.51 -32.02
N PRO A 93 13.39 23.71 -31.07
CA PRO A 93 13.34 22.98 -29.80
C PRO A 93 12.00 23.23 -29.09
N PRO A 94 11.54 22.25 -28.28
CA PRO A 94 10.30 22.41 -27.51
C PRO A 94 10.38 23.65 -26.61
N LEU A 95 9.22 24.26 -26.35
CA LEU A 95 9.13 25.47 -25.51
C LEU A 95 9.50 25.19 -24.05
N SER A 96 9.40 23.94 -23.61
CA SER A 96 9.80 23.43 -22.30
C SER A 96 9.88 21.90 -22.29
N GLU A 97 10.51 21.32 -21.27
CA GLU A 97 10.54 19.85 -21.04
C GLU A 97 9.13 19.24 -20.92
N LEU A 98 8.16 20.01 -20.41
CA LEU A 98 6.75 19.58 -20.32
C LEU A 98 6.05 19.48 -21.69
N SER A 99 6.62 20.11 -22.72
CA SER A 99 6.14 20.01 -24.10
C SER A 99 6.70 18.81 -24.84
N LEU A 100 7.60 18.03 -24.20
CA LEU A 100 8.05 16.75 -24.74
C LEU A 100 6.88 15.76 -24.71
N ALA A 101 6.65 15.07 -25.82
CA ALA A 101 5.69 13.98 -25.84
C ALA A 101 6.12 12.93 -24.81
N LEU A 102 5.21 12.58 -23.90
CA LEU A 102 5.44 11.46 -22.99
C LEU A 102 5.79 10.21 -23.81
N PRO A 103 6.71 9.36 -23.32
CA PRO A 103 6.97 8.09 -23.98
C PRO A 103 5.65 7.35 -24.18
N PRO A 104 5.47 6.69 -25.34
CA PRO A 104 4.24 5.96 -25.61
C PRO A 104 4.01 4.94 -24.49
N LYS A 105 2.78 4.86 -23.99
CA LYS A 105 2.41 3.83 -23.02
C LYS A 105 2.80 2.47 -23.61
N PRO A 106 3.44 1.56 -22.83
CA PRO A 106 3.75 0.23 -23.30
C PRO A 106 2.49 -0.40 -23.90
N LYS A 107 2.55 -0.80 -25.18
CA LYS A 107 1.44 -1.52 -25.80
C LYS A 107 1.40 -2.91 -25.19
N MET A 108 0.33 -3.23 -24.48
CA MET A 108 0.07 -4.59 -24.02
C MET A 108 -0.06 -5.50 -25.26
N PRO A 109 0.44 -6.74 -25.20
CA PRO A 109 0.15 -7.75 -26.22
C PRO A 109 -1.36 -7.93 -26.37
N ASP A 110 -1.86 -8.10 -27.60
CA ASP A 110 -3.30 -8.27 -27.88
C ASP A 110 -3.89 -9.50 -27.17
N ASP A 111 -3.07 -10.52 -26.89
CA ASP A 111 -3.45 -11.77 -26.22
C ASP A 111 -3.12 -11.77 -24.70
N TRP A 112 -2.98 -10.60 -24.06
CA TRP A 112 -2.58 -10.54 -22.65
C TRP A 112 -3.75 -10.80 -21.68
N ASP A 113 -3.76 -12.00 -21.10
CA ASP A 113 -4.78 -12.46 -20.12
C ASP A 113 -4.55 -12.00 -18.67
N GLY A 114 -3.59 -11.09 -18.44
CA GLY A 114 -3.13 -10.68 -17.11
C GLY A 114 -1.85 -11.38 -16.65
N THR A 115 -1.18 -10.80 -15.66
CA THR A 115 0.06 -11.34 -15.08
C THR A 115 -0.24 -12.31 -13.95
N MET A 116 0.32 -13.51 -14.03
CA MET A 116 0.15 -14.55 -13.02
C MET A 116 1.11 -14.36 -11.82
N LEU A 117 0.52 -14.01 -10.69
CA LEU A 117 1.16 -13.85 -9.39
C LEU A 117 1.02 -15.13 -8.57
N PHE A 118 2.11 -15.89 -8.48
CA PHE A 118 2.17 -17.10 -7.65
C PHE A 118 2.44 -16.74 -6.19
N GLN A 119 1.81 -17.49 -5.28
CA GLN A 119 1.98 -17.36 -3.83
C GLN A 119 1.80 -15.91 -3.32
N PRO A 120 0.70 -15.23 -3.66
CA PRO A 120 0.47 -13.87 -3.21
C PRO A 120 0.31 -13.84 -1.69
N VAL A 121 0.99 -12.89 -1.06
CA VAL A 121 0.89 -12.62 0.37
C VAL A 121 0.05 -11.37 0.58
N ALA A 122 -1.10 -11.52 1.24
CA ALA A 122 -1.93 -10.37 1.59
C ALA A 122 -1.34 -9.60 2.79
N SER A 123 -0.94 -8.35 2.56
CA SER A 123 -0.48 -7.44 3.62
C SER A 123 -1.65 -6.81 4.38
N ALA A 124 -2.78 -6.60 3.70
CA ALA A 124 -4.05 -6.09 4.23
C ALA A 124 -5.20 -6.64 3.37
N ALA A 125 -6.46 -6.48 3.80
CA ALA A 125 -7.60 -6.93 2.98
C ALA A 125 -7.76 -6.00 1.77
N GLY A 126 -7.45 -6.50 0.57
CA GLY A 126 -7.39 -5.70 -0.65
C GLY A 126 -5.98 -5.34 -1.13
N LEU A 127 -4.93 -5.70 -0.39
CA LEU A 127 -3.53 -5.51 -0.80
C LEU A 127 -2.77 -6.83 -0.79
N ILE A 128 -2.13 -7.15 -1.92
CA ILE A 128 -1.29 -8.34 -2.09
C ILE A 128 0.12 -7.98 -2.53
N LYS A 129 1.09 -8.79 -2.10
CA LYS A 129 2.48 -8.73 -2.56
C LYS A 129 2.87 -10.06 -3.16
N ALA A 130 3.44 -10.06 -4.37
CA ALA A 130 3.96 -11.26 -5.01
C ALA A 130 4.99 -10.89 -6.08
N LYS A 131 6.07 -11.69 -6.21
CA LYS A 131 7.13 -11.48 -7.22
C LYS A 131 7.70 -10.04 -7.29
N GLY A 132 7.70 -9.32 -6.16
CA GLY A 132 8.14 -7.92 -6.10
C GLY A 132 7.08 -6.89 -6.51
N PHE A 133 5.91 -7.31 -6.98
CA PHE A 133 4.76 -6.43 -7.17
C PHE A 133 4.03 -6.20 -5.86
N SER A 134 3.60 -4.97 -5.63
CA SER A 134 2.59 -4.63 -4.62
C SER A 134 1.32 -4.23 -5.37
N VAL A 135 0.23 -4.96 -5.18
CA VAL A 135 -1.03 -4.74 -5.90
C VAL A 135 -2.14 -4.41 -4.92
N ALA A 136 -2.75 -3.24 -5.10
CA ALA A 136 -4.02 -2.87 -4.50
C ALA A 136 -5.15 -3.29 -5.46
N LEU A 137 -6.17 -3.93 -4.94
CA LEU A 137 -7.31 -4.35 -5.75
C LEU A 137 -8.14 -3.12 -6.15
N SER A 138 -8.45 -3.00 -7.44
CA SER A 138 -9.30 -1.93 -7.95
C SER A 138 -10.76 -2.11 -7.54
N GLY A 139 -11.48 -1.01 -7.31
CA GLY A 139 -12.93 -1.04 -7.04
C GLY A 139 -13.27 -1.39 -5.59
N VAL A 140 -12.27 -1.56 -4.74
CA VAL A 140 -12.43 -1.82 -3.31
C VAL A 140 -11.56 -0.86 -2.51
N THR A 141 -12.12 -0.35 -1.42
CA THR A 141 -11.38 0.35 -0.39
C THR A 141 -10.89 -0.70 0.62
N ALA A 142 -9.58 -0.87 0.64
CA ALA A 142 -8.91 -1.83 1.51
C ALA A 142 -9.06 -1.46 2.99
N VAL A 143 -9.15 -2.49 3.84
CA VAL A 143 -9.16 -2.34 5.31
C VAL A 143 -7.74 -2.58 5.81
N ASP A 144 -7.18 -1.61 6.54
CA ASP A 144 -5.81 -1.73 7.05
C ASP A 144 -5.70 -2.90 8.04
N ALA A 145 -4.54 -3.53 8.14
CA ALA A 145 -4.34 -4.66 9.04
C ALA A 145 -4.48 -4.28 10.53
N SER A 146 -4.22 -3.03 10.91
CA SER A 146 -4.37 -2.50 12.27
C SER A 146 -5.72 -1.84 12.52
N GLU A 147 -6.61 -1.78 11.53
CA GLU A 147 -7.92 -1.14 11.67
C GLU A 147 -8.81 -1.89 12.68
N SER A 148 -9.42 -1.10 13.57
CA SER A 148 -10.46 -1.55 14.51
C SER A 148 -11.83 -1.15 14.01
N CYS A 149 -12.82 -2.02 14.23
CA CYS A 149 -14.22 -1.74 13.93
C CYS A 149 -15.03 -1.80 15.22
N THR A 150 -16.11 -1.03 15.27
CA THR A 150 -17.05 -1.02 16.39
C THR A 150 -18.40 -1.54 15.93
N TYR A 151 -18.90 -2.57 16.59
CA TYR A 151 -20.24 -3.12 16.35
C TYR A 151 -20.98 -3.23 17.68
N GLU A 152 -22.16 -2.60 17.77
CA GLU A 152 -22.99 -2.57 19.00
C GLU A 152 -22.19 -2.14 20.26
N GLY A 153 -21.32 -1.15 20.10
CA GLY A 153 -20.48 -0.60 21.19
C GLY A 153 -19.26 -1.45 21.56
N LYS A 154 -19.03 -2.58 20.89
CA LYS A 154 -17.85 -3.42 21.09
C LYS A 154 -16.83 -3.20 19.98
N GLU A 155 -15.64 -2.74 20.36
CA GLU A 155 -14.50 -2.61 19.46
C GLU A 155 -13.79 -3.96 19.27
N TRP A 156 -13.32 -4.23 18.05
CA TRP A 156 -12.51 -5.40 17.73
C TRP A 156 -11.59 -5.16 16.52
N ASN A 157 -10.48 -5.89 16.47
CA ASN A 157 -9.46 -5.79 15.41
C ASN A 157 -9.96 -6.42 14.09
N CYS A 158 -10.84 -5.71 13.40
CA CYS A 158 -11.45 -6.16 12.15
C CYS A 158 -10.44 -6.25 11.02
N GLY A 159 -9.46 -5.36 10.96
CA GLY A 159 -8.38 -5.38 9.97
C GLY A 159 -7.54 -6.65 10.00
N THR A 160 -7.17 -7.09 11.20
CA THR A 160 -6.42 -8.34 11.38
C THR A 160 -7.25 -9.56 10.95
N ARG A 161 -8.56 -9.53 11.21
CA ARG A 161 -9.48 -10.60 10.79
C ARG A 161 -9.71 -10.60 9.28
N ALA A 162 -9.92 -9.44 8.68
CA ALA A 162 -10.08 -9.27 7.25
C ALA A 162 -8.84 -9.73 6.48
N ARG A 163 -7.64 -9.32 6.94
CA ARG A 163 -6.38 -9.83 6.38
C ARG A 163 -6.26 -11.35 6.52
N THR A 164 -6.63 -11.91 7.67
CA THR A 164 -6.57 -13.36 7.90
C THR A 164 -7.54 -14.10 6.98
N ALA A 165 -8.77 -13.61 6.82
CA ALA A 165 -9.75 -14.17 5.90
C ALA A 165 -9.23 -14.09 4.46
N PHE A 166 -8.64 -12.97 4.07
CA PHE A 166 -8.07 -12.80 2.73
C PHE A 166 -6.86 -13.71 2.48
N ARG A 167 -6.00 -13.95 3.48
CA ARG A 167 -4.91 -14.94 3.42
C ARG A 167 -5.38 -16.40 3.39
N GLY A 168 -6.58 -16.67 3.92
CA GLY A 168 -7.24 -17.97 3.87
C GLY A 168 -7.95 -18.23 2.54
N PHE A 169 -8.59 -17.18 2.00
CA PHE A 169 -8.69 -17.00 0.54
C PHE A 169 -7.26 -16.92 -0.04
N LEU A 170 -6.90 -16.75 -1.31
CA LEU A 170 -5.48 -16.78 -1.77
C LEU A 170 -4.61 -18.05 -1.51
N ARG A 171 -4.70 -18.75 -0.36
CA ARG A 171 -3.85 -19.89 0.04
C ARG A 171 -3.83 -20.94 -1.06
N SER A 172 -2.62 -21.36 -1.43
CA SER A 172 -2.36 -22.39 -2.45
C SER A 172 -2.96 -22.08 -3.83
N ARG A 173 -3.25 -20.81 -4.13
CA ARG A 173 -3.84 -20.37 -5.40
C ARG A 173 -2.98 -19.29 -6.04
N ALA A 174 -2.86 -19.33 -7.36
CA ALA A 174 -2.29 -18.24 -8.14
C ALA A 174 -3.38 -17.22 -8.43
N VAL A 175 -3.03 -15.93 -8.39
CA VAL A 175 -3.91 -14.83 -8.76
C VAL A 175 -3.44 -14.27 -10.08
N VAL A 176 -4.37 -14.05 -11.00
CA VAL A 176 -4.10 -13.35 -12.26
C VAL A 176 -4.56 -11.91 -12.07
N CYS A 177 -3.66 -10.96 -12.22
CA CYS A 177 -3.95 -9.53 -12.09
C CYS A 177 -3.65 -8.80 -13.40
N ASP A 178 -4.42 -7.77 -13.69
CA ASP A 178 -4.26 -6.92 -14.89
C ASP A 178 -3.13 -5.91 -14.67
N VAL A 179 -1.92 -6.42 -14.39
CA VAL A 179 -0.69 -5.65 -14.15
C VAL A 179 0.31 -5.89 -15.28
N PRO A 180 0.70 -4.86 -16.07
CA PRO A 180 1.66 -5.04 -17.16
C PRO A 180 2.97 -5.68 -16.66
N PRO A 181 3.57 -6.64 -17.38
CA PRO A 181 4.77 -7.34 -16.92
C PRO A 181 5.97 -6.41 -16.71
N ASP A 182 6.05 -5.35 -17.51
CA ASP A 182 7.11 -4.33 -17.47
C ASP A 182 6.77 -3.13 -16.57
N SER A 183 5.68 -3.21 -15.79
CA SER A 183 5.35 -2.13 -14.86
C SER A 183 6.42 -1.98 -13.79
N GLU A 184 6.71 -0.75 -13.39
CA GLU A 184 7.57 -0.47 -12.25
C GLU A 184 7.09 -1.25 -11.02
N ARG A 185 8.04 -1.72 -10.21
CA ARG A 185 7.78 -2.60 -9.04
C ARG A 185 7.17 -1.85 -7.84
N GLY A 186 6.36 -0.82 -8.10
CA GLY A 186 5.64 -0.01 -7.12
C GLY A 186 4.27 -0.58 -6.72
N LEU A 187 3.48 0.25 -6.03
CA LEU A 187 2.08 -0.05 -5.72
C LEU A 187 1.23 0.19 -6.99
N ILE A 188 0.54 -0.86 -7.44
CA ILE A 188 -0.27 -0.83 -8.66
C ILE A 188 -1.71 -1.14 -8.30
N VAL A 189 -2.65 -0.36 -8.82
CA VAL A 189 -4.08 -0.64 -8.68
C VAL A 189 -4.53 -1.48 -9.86
N ALA A 190 -5.02 -2.69 -9.62
CA ALA A 190 -5.42 -3.60 -10.70
C ALA A 190 -6.60 -4.50 -10.31
N ARG A 191 -7.34 -4.98 -11.31
CA ARG A 191 -8.29 -6.08 -11.14
C ARG A 191 -7.52 -7.39 -11.02
N CYS A 192 -8.00 -8.27 -10.15
CA CYS A 192 -7.39 -9.57 -9.93
C CYS A 192 -8.47 -10.65 -9.82
N ARG A 193 -8.16 -11.83 -10.35
CA ARG A 193 -9.05 -13.00 -10.37
C ARG A 193 -8.32 -14.29 -10.00
N ILE A 194 -9.07 -15.24 -9.45
CA ILE A 194 -8.64 -16.62 -9.22
C ILE A 194 -9.57 -17.53 -10.02
N GLY A 195 -9.07 -18.07 -11.14
CA GLY A 195 -9.92 -18.79 -12.09
C GLY A 195 -11.00 -17.86 -12.65
N LYS A 196 -12.26 -18.14 -12.29
CA LYS A 196 -13.46 -17.34 -12.68
C LYS A 196 -13.94 -16.39 -11.58
N GLN A 197 -13.33 -16.42 -10.40
CA GLN A 197 -13.77 -15.62 -9.26
C GLN A 197 -12.98 -14.31 -9.19
N ASP A 198 -13.69 -13.19 -9.19
CA ASP A 198 -13.12 -11.87 -8.94
C ASP A 198 -12.76 -11.74 -7.44
N VAL A 199 -11.52 -11.30 -7.18
CA VAL A 199 -10.99 -11.19 -5.83
C VAL A 199 -11.58 -9.98 -5.08
N GLY A 200 -11.78 -8.86 -5.78
CA GLY A 200 -12.38 -7.65 -5.23
C GLY A 200 -13.85 -7.88 -4.89
N GLU A 201 -14.59 -8.53 -5.80
CA GLU A 201 -15.99 -8.92 -5.56
C GLU A 201 -16.09 -9.84 -4.33
N TRP A 202 -15.22 -10.85 -4.22
CA TRP A 202 -15.22 -11.75 -3.07
C TRP A 202 -14.98 -11.01 -1.75
N LEU A 203 -14.02 -10.06 -1.71
CA LEU A 203 -13.75 -9.28 -0.51
C LEU A 203 -14.97 -8.47 -0.08
N VAL A 204 -15.59 -7.76 -1.01
CA VAL A 204 -16.74 -6.90 -0.75
C VAL A 204 -17.96 -7.75 -0.34
N ALA A 205 -18.28 -8.80 -1.09
CA ALA A 205 -19.44 -9.65 -0.83
C ALA A 205 -19.36 -10.39 0.53
N ASN A 206 -18.16 -10.60 1.05
CA ASN A 206 -17.92 -11.19 2.37
C ASN A 206 -17.72 -10.13 3.48
N GLY A 207 -17.77 -8.84 3.14
CA GLY A 207 -17.60 -7.74 4.09
C GLY A 207 -16.17 -7.59 4.62
N TRP A 208 -15.16 -8.01 3.87
CA TRP A 208 -13.74 -7.85 4.26
C TRP A 208 -13.09 -6.59 3.68
N ALA A 209 -13.77 -5.92 2.74
CA ALA A 209 -13.40 -4.61 2.20
C ALA A 209 -14.67 -3.80 1.89
N LYS A 210 -14.55 -2.47 1.80
CA LYS A 210 -15.66 -1.60 1.38
C LYS A 210 -15.63 -1.49 -0.15
N ALA A 211 -16.78 -1.37 -0.79
CA ALA A 211 -16.84 -1.08 -2.22
C ALA A 211 -16.55 0.41 -2.47
N ASP A 212 -15.85 0.73 -3.55
CA ASP A 212 -15.72 2.12 -3.98
C ASP A 212 -17.09 2.67 -4.42
N VAL A 213 -17.34 3.96 -4.15
CA VAL A 213 -18.59 4.61 -4.50
C VAL A 213 -18.78 4.61 -6.02
N GLY A 214 -19.90 4.06 -6.50
CA GLY A 214 -20.16 3.90 -7.94
C GLY A 214 -19.26 2.87 -8.63
N GLY A 215 -18.49 2.08 -7.86
CA GLY A 215 -17.65 1.01 -8.38
C GLY A 215 -18.43 -0.25 -8.80
N PRO A 216 -17.75 -1.22 -9.43
CA PRO A 216 -18.37 -2.43 -9.95
C PRO A 216 -18.98 -3.34 -8.87
N TYR A 217 -18.60 -3.15 -7.60
CA TYR A 217 -19.02 -3.99 -6.48
C TYR A 217 -20.04 -3.31 -5.55
N ALA A 218 -20.63 -2.18 -5.95
CA ALA A 218 -21.52 -1.38 -5.10
C ALA A 218 -22.71 -2.20 -4.55
N GLU A 219 -23.38 -2.98 -5.40
CA GLU A 219 -24.50 -3.84 -4.98
C GLU A 219 -24.06 -4.95 -4.01
N ALA A 220 -22.90 -5.57 -4.27
CA ALA A 220 -22.32 -6.58 -3.38
C ALA A 220 -21.99 -5.98 -2.00
N GLY A 221 -21.50 -4.74 -1.96
CA GLY A 221 -21.19 -4.02 -0.74
C GLY A 221 -22.42 -3.71 0.10
N GLN A 222 -23.47 -3.18 -0.55
CA GLN A 222 -24.76 -2.93 0.11
C GLN A 222 -25.34 -4.22 0.71
N LYS A 223 -25.24 -5.34 -0.03
CA LYS A 223 -25.69 -6.65 0.46
C LYS A 223 -24.87 -7.11 1.66
N ALA A 224 -23.54 -6.96 1.63
CA ALA A 224 -22.68 -7.36 2.74
C ALA A 224 -22.96 -6.54 4.03
N GLU A 225 -23.26 -5.25 3.88
CA GLU A 225 -23.66 -4.38 4.97
C GLU A 225 -25.04 -4.77 5.53
N ALA A 226 -26.03 -4.97 4.67
CA ALA A 226 -27.37 -5.43 5.06
C ALA A 226 -27.34 -6.80 5.76
N ASP A 227 -26.51 -7.71 5.27
CA ASP A 227 -26.30 -9.05 5.85
C ASP A 227 -25.36 -9.02 7.09
N LYS A 228 -24.83 -7.85 7.48
CA LYS A 228 -23.90 -7.65 8.62
C LYS A 228 -22.69 -8.59 8.55
N LYS A 229 -22.04 -8.68 7.39
CA LYS A 229 -20.88 -9.55 7.16
C LYS A 229 -19.56 -8.86 7.49
N GLY A 230 -18.58 -9.66 7.92
CA GLY A 230 -17.19 -9.22 8.10
C GLY A 230 -17.09 -7.98 9.01
N ILE A 231 -16.55 -6.89 8.47
CA ILE A 231 -16.33 -5.62 9.20
C ILE A 231 -17.64 -4.93 9.63
N TYR A 232 -18.76 -5.25 8.97
CA TYR A 232 -20.09 -4.70 9.29
C TYR A 232 -20.84 -5.50 10.36
N GLY A 233 -20.28 -6.64 10.79
CA GLY A 233 -20.92 -7.59 11.68
C GLY A 233 -20.34 -7.63 13.10
N PRO A 234 -20.89 -8.52 13.94
CA PRO A 234 -20.35 -8.76 15.27
C PRO A 234 -18.95 -9.36 15.21
N ALA A 235 -18.13 -9.02 16.20
CA ALA A 235 -16.80 -9.59 16.35
C ALA A 235 -16.87 -11.14 16.40
N PRO A 236 -16.04 -11.85 15.61
CA PRO A 236 -16.02 -13.32 15.66
C PRO A 236 -15.65 -13.78 17.06
N THR A 237 -16.37 -14.78 17.57
CA THR A 237 -16.11 -15.37 18.88
C THR A 237 -14.66 -15.80 18.96
N ARG A 238 -13.92 -15.21 19.90
CA ARG A 238 -12.58 -15.66 20.23
C ARG A 238 -12.74 -17.06 20.80
N ILE A 239 -12.23 -18.07 20.10
CA ILE A 239 -12.01 -19.37 20.74
C ILE A 239 -10.93 -19.10 21.76
N GLU A 240 -11.32 -18.95 23.02
CA GLU A 240 -10.38 -18.94 24.11
C GLU A 240 -9.80 -20.35 24.17
N MET A 241 -8.65 -20.53 23.53
CA MET A 241 -7.81 -21.67 23.78
C MET A 241 -7.20 -21.44 25.16
N THR A 242 -8.00 -21.68 26.20
CA THR A 242 -7.47 -21.83 27.55
C THR A 242 -6.50 -22.99 27.46
N LEU A 243 -5.20 -22.67 27.42
CA LEU A 243 -4.17 -23.61 27.80
C LEU A 243 -4.36 -23.85 29.31
N THR A 244 -5.42 -24.57 29.69
CA THR A 244 -5.48 -25.22 30.98
C THR A 244 -4.40 -26.29 30.95
N PRO A 245 -3.36 -26.22 31.80
CA PRO A 245 -2.32 -27.26 31.87
C PRO A 245 -2.83 -28.58 32.45
N SER A 246 -4.14 -28.79 32.56
CA SER A 246 -4.76 -29.98 33.17
C SER A 246 -4.70 -31.25 32.31
N GLY A 247 -3.85 -31.28 31.27
CA GLY A 247 -3.80 -32.37 30.29
C GLY A 247 -2.53 -33.22 30.29
N THR A 248 -1.58 -33.01 31.21
CA THR A 248 -0.35 -33.83 31.27
C THR A 248 -0.11 -34.32 32.68
N SER A 249 -0.92 -35.28 33.15
CA SER A 249 -0.33 -36.32 33.99
C SER A 249 0.45 -37.23 33.04
N LEU A 250 1.76 -37.00 32.94
CA LEU A 250 2.66 -38.06 32.50
C LEU A 250 2.40 -39.26 33.41
N PRO A 251 2.25 -40.50 32.89
CA PRO A 251 2.22 -41.66 33.77
C PRO A 251 3.49 -41.64 34.62
N GLU A 252 3.32 -41.74 35.94
CA GLU A 252 4.41 -41.96 36.88
C GLU A 252 5.20 -43.17 36.35
N VAL A 253 6.44 -42.95 35.91
CA VAL A 253 7.32 -44.05 35.52
C VAL A 253 7.73 -44.73 36.81
N GLU A 254 7.06 -45.84 37.13
CA GLU A 254 7.41 -46.68 38.27
C GLU A 254 8.87 -47.15 38.09
N ALA A 255 9.69 -46.87 39.08
CA ALA A 255 11.10 -47.21 39.05
C ALA A 255 11.24 -48.75 38.94
N PRO A 256 12.14 -49.27 38.08
CA PRO A 256 12.37 -50.71 38.01
C PRO A 256 12.86 -51.22 39.37
N PRO A 257 12.43 -52.43 39.79
CA PRO A 257 12.87 -53.01 41.06
C PRO A 257 14.41 -53.16 41.06
N SER A 258 15.03 -52.74 42.15
CA SER A 258 16.46 -52.94 42.40
C SER A 258 16.77 -54.43 42.47
N GLU A 259 17.60 -54.94 41.57
CA GLU A 259 18.21 -56.27 41.68
C GLU A 259 19.02 -56.36 42.99
N PRO A 260 18.90 -57.46 43.75
CA PRO A 260 19.78 -57.69 44.88
C PRO A 260 21.18 -58.06 44.39
N ALA A 261 22.19 -57.55 45.08
CA ALA A 261 23.59 -57.89 44.86
C ALA A 261 23.80 -59.41 45.03
N GLU A 262 24.27 -60.07 43.98
CA GLU A 262 24.87 -61.40 44.10
C GLU A 262 26.16 -61.28 44.94
N THR A 263 26.09 -61.86 46.13
CA THR A 263 27.26 -62.10 46.99
C THR A 263 28.14 -63.15 46.33
N LEU A 264 29.28 -62.72 45.79
CA LEU A 264 30.32 -63.60 45.28
C LEU A 264 30.98 -64.33 46.46
N VAL A 265 30.75 -65.64 46.56
CA VAL A 265 31.53 -66.56 47.40
C VAL A 265 32.57 -67.24 46.52
N GLN A 266 33.80 -66.73 46.54
CA GLN A 266 35.08 -67.45 46.67
C GLN A 266 36.26 -66.49 46.49
#